data_AF-A0AAU9W3E4-F1
#
_entry.id   AF-A0AAU9W3E4-F1
#
_cell.length_a   1.000
_cell.length_b   1.000
_cell.length_c   1.000
_cell.angle_alpha   90.00
_cell.angle_beta   90.00
_cell.angle_gamma   90.00
#
_symmetry.space_group_name_H-M   'P 1'
#
loop_
_entity.id
_entity.type
_entity.pdbx_description
1 polymer ?
#
loop_
_entity_poly.entity_id
_entity_poly.type
_entity_poly.pdbx_seq_one_letter_code
_entity_poly.pdbx_strand_id
1 'polypeptide(L)'
;MDQAKHNLLHFTTSTKVNGGAWKQKTHITGVLVNQKQEAHAILDLCQYPHDSNFTISVMLETVAHQEIGYLPPVLYLQMDNCWRENKNRYVLSFLSLLVERNIFEKV
;
A
#
# COMPACT_ATOMS: atom_id res chain seq x y z
N MET A 1 -22.52 8.63 -10.50
CA MET A 1 -22.43 7.15 -10.45
C MET A 1 -21.08 6.82 -9.83
N ASP A 2 -21.06 5.95 -8.82
CA ASP A 2 -19.89 5.74 -7.97
C ASP A 2 -18.85 4.83 -8.65
N GLN A 3 -17.67 5.39 -8.95
CA GLN A 3 -16.56 4.76 -9.67
C GLN A 3 -16.05 3.50 -8.95
N ALA A 4 -16.21 3.44 -7.62
CA ALA A 4 -15.82 2.30 -6.79
C ALA A 4 -16.51 0.98 -7.19
N LYS A 5 -17.65 1.06 -7.89
CA LYS A 5 -18.41 -0.11 -8.32
C LYS A 5 -17.90 -0.76 -9.61
N HIS A 6 -16.94 -0.15 -10.32
CA HIS A 6 -16.62 -0.52 -11.70
C HIS A 6 -15.18 -0.92 -11.97
N ASN A 7 -14.29 -0.81 -10.97
CA ASN A 7 -12.98 -1.47 -10.95
C ASN A 7 -12.19 -1.36 -12.27
N LEU A 8 -11.87 -0.12 -12.63
CA LEU A 8 -11.36 0.25 -13.93
C LEU A 8 -10.15 1.14 -13.84
N LEU A 9 -9.09 0.80 -14.57
CA LEU A 9 -8.00 1.73 -14.88
C LEU A 9 -8.53 2.89 -15.74
N HIS A 10 -8.15 4.11 -15.38
CA HIS A 10 -8.58 5.34 -16.04
C HIS A 10 -7.96 5.45 -17.45
N PHE A 11 -8.68 5.00 -18.47
CA PHE A 11 -8.28 5.25 -19.86
C PHE A 11 -8.61 6.69 -20.23
N THR A 12 -7.62 7.45 -20.73
CA THR A 12 -7.78 8.82 -21.24
C THR A 12 -8.78 8.91 -22.40
N THR A 13 -9.05 7.79 -23.07
CA THR A 13 -10.05 7.66 -24.13
C THR A 13 -10.85 6.37 -23.93
N SER A 14 -12.17 6.48 -23.80
CA SER A 14 -13.06 5.31 -23.76
C SER A 14 -13.69 5.10 -25.14
N THR A 15 -13.42 3.97 -25.77
CA THR A 15 -14.10 3.58 -27.02
C THR A 15 -15.42 2.89 -26.69
N LYS A 16 -16.41 2.98 -27.59
CA LYS A 16 -17.71 2.30 -27.42
C LYS A 16 -17.57 0.78 -27.20
N VAL A 17 -16.52 0.18 -27.75
CA VAL A 17 -16.19 -1.25 -27.58
C VAL A 17 -15.66 -1.56 -26.17
N ASN A 18 -14.82 -0.70 -25.62
CA ASN A 18 -14.21 -0.89 -24.29
C ASN A 18 -15.19 -0.61 -23.14
N GLY A 19 -16.31 0.07 -23.42
CA GLY A 19 -17.34 0.38 -22.41
C GLY A 19 -17.96 -0.86 -21.77
N GLY A 20 -18.23 -1.89 -22.58
CA GLY A 20 -18.90 -3.15 -22.16
C GLY A 20 -17.96 -4.33 -21.88
N ALA A 21 -16.65 -4.16 -22.08
CA ALA A 21 -15.69 -5.22 -21.80
C ALA A 21 -15.58 -5.49 -20.28
N TRP A 22 -15.24 -6.73 -19.91
CA TRP A 22 -14.88 -7.08 -18.54
C TRP A 22 -13.60 -6.34 -18.13
N LYS A 23 -13.57 -5.90 -16.87
CA LYS A 23 -12.57 -4.96 -16.37
C LYS A 23 -11.91 -5.56 -15.15
N GLN A 24 -10.60 -5.70 -15.24
CA GLN A 24 -9.79 -6.26 -14.17
C GLN A 24 -9.79 -5.28 -13.00
N LYS A 25 -10.17 -5.79 -11.82
CA LYS A 25 -10.10 -5.03 -10.58
C LYS A 25 -8.64 -4.75 -10.27
N THR A 26 -8.27 -3.48 -10.20
CA THR A 26 -6.91 -3.06 -9.90
C THR A 26 -6.95 -1.92 -8.92
N HIS A 27 -6.22 -2.06 -7.82
CA HIS A 27 -5.94 -0.99 -6.89
C HIS A 27 -4.46 -0.64 -6.95
N ILE A 28 -4.12 0.63 -6.84
CA ILE A 28 -2.72 1.10 -6.82
C ILE A 28 -2.51 1.80 -5.49
N THR A 29 -1.48 1.40 -4.77
CA THR A 29 -1.01 2.12 -3.58
C THR A 29 0.34 2.74 -3.86
N GLY A 30 0.40 4.06 -3.67
CA GLY A 30 1.62 4.83 -3.73
C GLY A 30 2.31 4.87 -2.37
N VAL A 31 3.63 4.67 -2.36
CA VAL A 31 4.47 4.85 -1.17
C VAL A 31 5.55 5.87 -1.47
N LEU A 32 5.72 6.83 -0.57
CA LEU A 32 6.75 7.87 -0.66
C LEU A 32 7.82 7.61 0.39
N VAL A 33 9.07 7.43 -0.06
CA VAL A 33 10.23 7.22 0.80
C VAL A 33 11.03 8.53 0.85
N ASN A 34 10.67 9.37 1.81
CA ASN A 34 11.16 10.76 1.87
C ASN A 34 12.70 10.87 1.96
N GLN A 35 13.35 9.99 2.72
CA GLN A 35 14.81 10.06 2.94
C GLN A 35 15.62 9.85 1.65
N LYS A 36 15.09 9.08 0.70
CA LYS A 36 15.73 8.79 -0.58
C LYS A 36 15.12 9.54 -1.76
N GLN A 37 14.06 10.32 -1.54
CA GLN A 37 13.26 10.96 -2.59
C GLN A 37 12.72 9.94 -3.62
N GLU A 38 12.38 8.74 -3.15
CA GLU A 38 11.87 7.64 -3.97
C GLU A 38 10.35 7.54 -3.83
N ALA A 39 9.69 7.12 -4.92
CA ALA A 39 8.27 6.84 -4.94
C ALA A 39 8.03 5.46 -5.57
N HIS A 40 7.26 4.63 -4.88
CA HIS A 40 6.86 3.31 -5.35
C HIS A 40 5.37 3.30 -5.64
N ALA A 41 4.98 2.58 -6.70
CA ALA A 41 3.58 2.31 -7.02
C ALA A 41 3.38 0.79 -7.04
N ILE A 42 2.63 0.29 -6.07
CA ILE A 42 2.37 -1.14 -5.91
C ILE A 42 0.98 -1.44 -6.45
N LEU A 43 0.91 -2.41 -7.36
CA LEU A 43 -0.29 -2.84 -8.04
C LEU A 43 -0.92 -4.04 -7.31
N ASP A 44 -2.15 -3.88 -6.85
CA ASP A 44 -3.01 -4.94 -6.34
C ASP A 44 -3.96 -5.41 -7.46
N LEU A 45 -3.60 -6.51 -8.11
CA LEU A 45 -4.42 -7.14 -9.13
C LEU A 45 -5.44 -8.06 -8.47
N CYS A 46 -6.68 -8.03 -8.96
CA CYS A 46 -7.84 -8.73 -8.43
C CYS A 46 -8.39 -8.20 -7.09
N GLN A 47 -7.76 -7.19 -6.47
CA GLN A 47 -8.15 -6.53 -5.22
C GLN A 47 -8.75 -7.51 -4.19
N TYR A 48 -7.88 -8.14 -3.39
CA TYR A 48 -8.34 -8.95 -2.27
C TYR A 48 -9.22 -8.11 -1.34
N PRO A 49 -10.21 -8.71 -0.64
CA PRO A 49 -11.14 -7.97 0.20
C PRO A 49 -10.41 -7.03 1.15
N HIS A 50 -10.92 -5.78 1.26
CA HIS A 50 -10.35 -4.68 2.06
C HIS A 50 -10.01 -5.12 3.49
N ASP A 51 -8.77 -5.55 3.69
CA ASP A 51 -8.18 -5.92 4.95
C ASP A 51 -6.78 -5.31 5.07
N SER A 52 -6.18 -5.41 6.25
CA SER A 52 -4.84 -4.88 6.50
C SER A 52 -3.71 -5.62 5.81
N ASN A 53 -3.95 -6.80 5.22
CA ASN A 53 -2.87 -7.62 4.70
C ASN A 53 -2.18 -6.90 3.54
N PHE A 54 -2.95 -6.24 2.67
CA PHE A 54 -2.35 -5.50 1.57
C PHE A 54 -1.50 -4.33 2.07
N THR A 55 -1.99 -3.56 3.05
CA THR A 55 -1.22 -2.47 3.66
C THR A 55 0.08 -2.96 4.31
N ILE A 56 0.02 -4.09 5.03
CA ILE A 56 1.20 -4.72 5.65
C ILE A 56 2.18 -5.21 4.59
N SER A 57 1.71 -5.86 3.53
CA SER A 57 2.54 -6.33 2.42
C SER A 57 3.25 -5.17 1.74
N VAL A 58 2.53 -4.08 1.47
CA VAL A 58 3.09 -2.84 0.91
C VAL A 58 4.21 -2.28 1.80
N MET A 59 3.98 -2.21 3.11
CA MET A 59 5.01 -1.75 4.05
C MET A 59 6.22 -2.68 4.09
N LEU A 60 5.99 -3.98 4.19
CA LEU A 60 7.05 -4.99 4.24
C LEU A 60 7.90 -4.94 2.97
N GLU A 61 7.25 -4.91 1.80
CA GLU A 61 7.92 -4.80 0.51
C GLU A 61 8.75 -3.52 0.43
N THR A 62 8.19 -2.38 0.85
CA THR A 62 8.92 -1.10 0.83
C THR A 62 10.15 -1.14 1.73
N VAL A 63 10.03 -1.70 2.94
CA VAL A 63 11.13 -1.84 3.90
C VAL A 63 12.18 -2.83 3.39
N ALA A 64 11.75 -3.95 2.81
CA ALA A 64 12.66 -4.98 2.28
C ALA A 64 13.41 -4.54 1.01
N HIS A 65 12.83 -3.62 0.23
CA HIS A 65 13.52 -2.98 -0.91
C HIS A 65 14.62 -2.00 -0.45
N GLN A 66 14.65 -1.61 0.82
CA GLN A 66 15.76 -0.81 1.33
C GLN A 66 16.99 -1.68 1.60
N GLU A 67 18.17 -1.16 1.33
CA GLU A 67 19.42 -1.86 1.61
C GLU A 67 19.54 -2.20 3.11
N ILE A 68 19.68 -3.50 3.40
CA ILE A 68 19.86 -4.05 4.74
C ILE A 68 21.15 -3.44 5.33
N GLY A 69 21.00 -2.54 6.30
CA GLY A 69 22.10 -1.81 6.95
C GLY A 69 21.99 -0.28 6.90
N TYR A 70 21.10 0.27 6.06
CA TYR A 70 20.85 1.72 5.95
C TYR A 70 19.47 2.17 6.46
N LEU A 71 18.75 1.29 7.16
CA LEU A 71 17.49 1.68 7.78
C LEU A 71 17.76 2.60 8.98
N PRO A 72 17.10 3.77 9.06
CA PRO A 72 17.21 4.63 10.23
C PRO A 72 16.61 3.92 11.46
N PRO A 73 17.09 4.20 12.68
CA PRO A 73 16.59 3.54 13.89
C PRO A 73 15.12 3.86 14.18
N VAL A 74 14.59 4.96 13.65
CA VAL A 74 13.20 5.38 13.83
C VAL A 74 12.48 5.39 12.48
N LEU A 75 11.40 4.62 12.39
CA LEU A 75 10.49 4.64 11.24
C LEU A 75 9.42 5.70 11.45
N TYR A 76 9.51 6.82 10.74
CA TYR A 76 8.41 7.80 10.70
C TYR A 76 7.36 7.38 9.69
N LEU A 77 6.21 6.90 10.19
CA LEU A 77 5.12 6.43 9.35
C LEU A 77 4.01 7.48 9.24
N GLN A 78 3.73 7.92 8.01
CA GLN A 78 2.54 8.72 7.70
C GLN A 78 1.60 7.89 6.83
N MET A 79 0.38 7.66 7.31
CA MET A 79 -0.68 7.00 6.55
C MET A 79 -1.93 7.88 6.54
N ASP A 80 -2.81 7.66 5.56
CA ASP A 80 -4.10 8.30 5.52
C ASP A 80 -4.98 7.84 6.71
N ASN A 81 -5.97 8.67 7.07
CA ASN A 81 -6.84 8.44 8.22
C ASN A 81 -7.93 7.38 7.95
N CYS A 82 -7.55 6.22 7.39
CA CYS A 82 -8.44 5.07 7.22
C CYS A 82 -8.39 4.18 8.47
N TRP A 83 -9.34 4.35 9.39
CA TRP A 83 -9.30 3.62 10.67
C TRP A 83 -9.42 2.09 10.50
N ARG A 84 -10.12 1.61 9.47
CA ARG A 84 -10.37 0.18 9.23
C ARG A 84 -9.14 -0.56 8.73
N GLU A 85 -8.32 0.12 7.95
CA GLU A 85 -7.16 -0.46 7.28
C GLU A 85 -5.88 -0.11 8.05
N ASN A 86 -5.66 1.18 8.31
CA ASN A 86 -4.38 1.71 8.81
C ASN A 86 -4.28 1.78 10.34
N LYS A 87 -5.41 1.89 11.06
CA LYS A 87 -5.43 1.93 12.54
C LYS A 87 -5.92 0.61 13.14
N ASN A 88 -5.84 -0.47 12.38
CA ASN A 88 -6.34 -1.76 12.84
C ASN A 88 -5.28 -2.51 13.66
N ARG A 89 -5.74 -3.50 14.44
CA ARG A 89 -4.87 -4.27 15.35
C ARG A 89 -3.73 -4.99 14.64
N TYR A 90 -3.93 -5.43 13.39
CA TYR A 90 -2.93 -6.19 12.65
C TYR A 90 -1.80 -5.29 12.15
N VAL A 91 -2.13 -4.10 11.63
CA VAL A 91 -1.13 -3.09 11.28
C VAL A 91 -0.32 -2.70 12.51
N LEU A 92 -0.98 -2.38 13.62
CA LEU A 92 -0.27 -2.02 14.86
C LEU A 92 0.58 -3.17 15.40
N SER A 93 0.11 -4.42 15.33
CA SER A 93 0.89 -5.60 15.74
C SER A 93 2.09 -5.82 14.83
N PHE A 94 1.94 -5.60 13.53
CA PHE A 94 3.05 -5.67 12.58
C PHE A 94 4.11 -4.61 12.89
N LEU A 95 3.73 -3.36 13.13
CA LEU A 95 4.68 -2.30 13.53
C LEU A 95 5.38 -2.63 14.85
N SER A 96 4.65 -3.17 15.83
CA SER A 96 5.24 -3.66 17.08
C SER A 96 6.24 -4.80 16.86
N LEU A 97 5.95 -5.72 15.94
CA LEU A 97 6.84 -6.83 15.59
C LEU A 97 8.15 -6.33 14.98
N LEU A 98 8.12 -5.26 14.17
CA LEU A 98 9.34 -4.66 13.62
C LEU A 98 10.26 -4.14 14.73
N VAL A 99 9.70 -3.56 15.79
CA VAL A 99 10.46 -3.12 16.97
C VAL A 99 10.98 -4.31 17.77
N GLU A 100 10.12 -5.29 18.05
CA GLU A 100 10.51 -6.49 18.80
C GLU A 100 11.63 -7.28 18.12
N ARG A 101 11.67 -7.26 16.78
CA ARG A 101 12.73 -7.90 15.98
C ARG A 101 14.00 -7.05 15.83
N ASN A 102 14.09 -5.89 16.48
CA ASN A 102 15.19 -4.94 16.35
C ASN A 102 15.46 -4.50 14.90
N ILE A 103 14.42 -4.45 14.07
CA ILE A 103 14.52 -3.85 12.73
C ILE A 103 14.50 -2.32 12.86
N PHE A 104 13.68 -1.81 13.78
CA PHE A 104 13.64 -0.41 14.20
C PHE A 104 13.69 -0.33 15.73
N GLU A 105 14.27 0.73 16.28
CA GLU A 105 14.19 1.04 17.72
C GLU A 105 12.82 1.63 18.08
N LYS A 106 12.20 2.34 17.13
CA LYS A 106 10.89 3.00 17.30
C LYS A 106 10.16 3.14 15.97
N VAL A 107 8.83 3.08 16.04
CA VAL A 107 7.90 3.33 14.93
C VAL A 107 6.84 4.32 15.37
#